data_AF-A0A382ZUF4-F1
#
_entry.id   AF-A0A382ZUF4-F1
#
_cell.length_a   1.000
_cell.length_b   1.000
_cell.length_c   1.000
_cell.angle_alpha   90.00
_cell.angle_beta   90.00
_cell.angle_gamma   90.00
#
_symmetry.space_group_name_H-M   'P 1'
#
loop_
_entity.id
_entity.type
_entity.pdbx_description
1 polymer ?
#
loop_
_entity_poly.entity_id
_entity_poly.type
_entity_poly.pdbx_seq_one_letter_code
_entity_poly.pdbx_strand_id
1 'polypeptide(L)' 'MEFKIIEQLNRIENKLDGNFRNKYLNIAQVAQLTSLSQSTIRRAVAKGELKCSKKLGKLLFLEMDVRRWLSG' A
#
# COMPACT_ATOMS: atom_id res chain seq x y z
N MET A 1 3.59 -38.46 8.17
CA MET A 1 4.58 -37.66 7.40
C MET A 1 3.92 -36.41 6.79
N GLU A 2 2.68 -36.50 6.28
CA GLU A 2 1.89 -35.35 5.79
C GLU A 2 1.67 -34.23 6.82
N PHE A 3 1.41 -34.55 8.09
CA PHE A 3 1.16 -33.54 9.14
C PHE A 3 2.29 -32.52 9.31
N LYS A 4 3.56 -32.94 9.15
CA LYS A 4 4.71 -32.02 9.24
C LYS A 4 4.77 -31.05 8.05
N ILE A 5 4.37 -31.50 6.87
CA ILE A 5 4.39 -30.66 5.66
C ILE A 5 3.32 -29.58 5.78
N ILE A 6 2.11 -29.96 6.21
CA ILE A 6 1.00 -29.01 6.42
C ILE A 6 1.36 -27.96 7.48
N GLU A 7 1.98 -28.37 8.59
CA GLU A 7 2.42 -27.44 9.64
C GLU A 7 3.46 -26.42 9.13
N GLN A 8 4.44 -26.87 8.33
CA GLN A 8 5.42 -25.98 7.73
C GLN A 8 4.78 -25.03 6.70
N LEU A 9 3.84 -25.52 5.90
CA LEU A 9 3.10 -24.71 4.93
C LEU A 9 2.28 -23.61 5.63
N ASN A 10 1.51 -23.97 6.66
CA ASN A 10 0.73 -23.01 7.45
C ASN A 10 1.65 -21.97 8.12
N ARG A 11 2.82 -22.39 8.60
CA ARG A 11 3.80 -21.46 9.20
C ARG A 11 4.40 -20.50 8.18
N ILE A 12 4.64 -20.96 6.95
CA ILE A 12 5.11 -20.11 5.84
C ILE A 12 4.00 -19.13 5.44
N GLU A 13 2.78 -19.62 5.26
CA GLU A 13 1.60 -18.82 4.92
C GLU A 13 1.37 -17.71 5.96
N ASN A 14 1.34 -18.03 7.26
CA ASN A 14 1.20 -17.04 8.32
C ASN A 14 2.31 -15.98 8.36
N LYS A 15 3.54 -16.33 7.96
CA LYS A 15 4.65 -15.36 7.85
C LYS A 15 4.54 -14.47 6.63
N LEU A 16 3.96 -14.98 5.54
CA LEU A 16 3.70 -14.22 4.31
C LEU A 16 2.48 -13.33 4.43
N ASP A 17 1.48 -13.78 5.20
CA ASP A 17 0.22 -13.07 5.40
C ASP A 17 0.37 -11.71 6.06
N GLY A 18 1.57 -11.42 6.61
CA GLY A 18 2.19 -10.09 6.52
C GLY A 18 1.18 -8.97 6.63
N ASN A 19 0.37 -9.02 7.69
CA ASN A 19 -0.87 -8.26 7.83
C ASN A 19 -0.49 -6.83 8.24
N PHE A 20 0.34 -6.20 7.41
CA PHE A 20 0.69 -4.80 7.45
C PHE A 20 -0.52 -4.03 6.92
N ARG A 21 -1.65 -4.11 7.65
CA ARG A 21 -2.90 -3.41 7.33
C ARG A 21 -2.71 -1.91 7.16
N ASN A 22 -1.57 -1.38 7.63
CA ASN A 22 -1.17 0.02 7.54
C ASN A 22 0.20 0.19 6.85
N LYS A 23 0.43 -0.49 5.71
CA LYS A 23 1.62 -0.23 4.92
C LYS A 23 1.55 1.18 4.33
N TYR A 24 2.52 2.02 4.70
CA TYR A 24 2.73 3.29 4.02
C TYR A 24 3.43 3.05 2.68
N LEU A 25 2.87 3.63 1.63
CA LEU A 25 3.41 3.64 0.28
C LEU A 25 4.09 4.97 0.01
N ASN A 26 5.21 4.93 -0.71
CA ASN A 26 5.79 6.13 -1.32
C ASN A 26 5.12 6.43 -2.68
N ILE A 27 5.39 7.61 -3.24
CA ILE A 27 4.74 8.01 -4.51
C ILE A 27 5.04 7.08 -5.69
N ALA A 28 6.20 6.44 -5.74
CA ALA A 28 6.55 5.49 -6.80
C ALA A 28 5.73 4.19 -6.67
N GLN A 29 5.53 3.71 -5.45
CA GLN A 29 4.67 2.56 -5.17
C GLN A 29 3.21 2.87 -5.46
N VAL A 30 2.74 4.08 -5.16
CA VAL A 30 1.39 4.52 -5.55
C VAL A 30 1.26 4.57 -7.07
N ALA A 31 2.25 5.10 -7.79
CA ALA A 31 2.26 5.11 -9.25
C ALA A 31 2.18 3.70 -9.85
N GLN A 32 2.90 2.74 -9.25
CA GLN A 32 2.81 1.33 -9.64
C GLN A 32 1.43 0.72 -9.33
N LEU A 33 0.86 1.04 -8.16
CA LEU A 33 -0.44 0.52 -7.74
C LEU A 33 -1.59 1.04 -8.60
N THR A 34 -1.56 2.33 -8.96
CA THR A 34 -2.66 2.98 -9.70
C THR A 34 -2.42 3.04 -11.21
N SER A 35 -1.25 2.61 -11.69
CA SER A 35 -0.79 2.80 -13.08
C SER A 35 -0.83 4.27 -13.56
N LEU A 36 -0.74 5.23 -12.63
CA LEU A 36 -0.77 6.66 -12.93
C LEU A 36 0.63 7.27 -12.85
N SER A 37 0.84 8.36 -13.58
CA SER A 37 2.08 9.13 -13.44
C SER A 37 2.20 9.75 -12.04
N GLN A 38 3.44 9.89 -11.55
CA GLN A 38 3.70 10.61 -10.30
C GLN A 38 3.17 12.05 -10.34
N SER A 39 3.20 12.70 -11.51
CA SER A 39 2.65 14.05 -11.70
C SER A 39 1.14 14.09 -11.47
N THR A 40 0.41 13.07 -11.93
CA THR A 40 -1.04 12.94 -11.67
C THR A 40 -1.32 12.81 -10.18
N ILE A 41 -0.54 11.97 -9.47
CA ILE A 41 -0.68 11.76 -8.03
C ILE A 41 -0.37 13.05 -7.25
N ARG A 42 0.67 13.80 -7.64
CA ARG A 42 0.99 15.10 -7.04
C ARG A 42 -0.15 16.12 -7.23
N ARG A 43 -0.79 16.14 -8.41
CA ARG A 43 -1.95 17.00 -8.65
C ARG A 43 -3.13 16.62 -7.76
N ALA A 44 -3.45 15.33 -7.63
CA ALA A 44 -4.52 14.87 -6.75
C ALA A 44 -4.28 15.27 -5.27
N VAL A 45 -3.03 15.15 -4.81
CA VAL A 45 -2.63 15.62 -3.47
C VAL A 45 -2.75 17.14 -3.34
N ALA A 46 -2.36 17.91 -4.36
CA ALA A 46 -2.45 19.37 -4.35
C ALA A 46 -3.91 19.86 -4.34
N LYS A 47 -4.82 19.14 -5.02
CA LYS A 47 -6.26 19.39 -5.00
C LYS A 47 -6.96 18.96 -3.70
N GLY A 48 -6.28 18.18 -2.86
CA GLY A 48 -6.86 17.62 -1.64
C GLY A 48 -7.71 16.36 -1.86
N GLU A 49 -7.75 15.81 -3.07
CA GLU A 49 -8.50 14.59 -3.42
C GLU A 49 -7.85 13.33 -2.85
N LEU A 50 -6.51 13.31 -2.75
CA LEU A 50 -5.75 12.18 -2.21
C LEU A 50 -5.04 12.55 -0.90
N LYS A 51 -5.37 11.83 0.17
CA LYS A 51 -4.77 12.01 1.49
C LYS A 51 -3.34 11.48 1.54
N CYS A 52 -2.42 12.27 2.11
CA CYS A 52 -1.04 11.87 2.33
C CYS A 52 -0.46 12.51 3.60
N SER A 53 0.53 11.87 4.20
CA SER A 53 1.38 12.46 5.24
C SER A 53 2.58 13.17 4.60
N LYS A 54 2.86 14.40 5.05
CA LYS A 54 3.96 15.26 4.57
C LYS A 54 5.03 15.53 5.63
N LYS A 55 4.91 14.92 6.82
CA LYS A 55 5.64 15.31 8.04
C LYS A 55 7.17 15.21 7.94
N LEU A 56 7.68 14.32 7.09
CA LEU A 56 9.12 14.01 6.98
C LEU A 56 9.73 14.49 5.65
N GLY A 57 9.10 15.46 4.96
CA GLY A 57 9.54 15.94 3.65
C GLY A 57 9.31 14.96 2.49
N LYS A 58 8.76 13.77 2.79
CA LYS A 58 8.34 12.76 1.81
C LYS A 58 6.82 12.63 1.82
N LEU A 59 6.25 12.32 0.66
CA LEU A 59 4.84 11.96 0.54
C LEU A 59 4.68 10.48 0.89
N LEU A 60 3.96 10.22 1.98
CA LEU A 60 3.60 8.88 2.43
C LEU A 60 2.09 8.71 2.36
N PHE A 61 1.65 7.61 1.78
CA PHE A 61 0.25 7.31 1.52
C PHE A 61 -0.15 6.04 2.25
N LEU A 62 -1.28 6.03 2.94
CA LEU A 62 -1.85 4.77 3.39
C LEU A 62 -2.48 4.07 2.19
N GLU A 63 -2.19 2.79 1.99
CA GLU A 63 -2.74 2.03 0.87
C GLU A 63 -4.28 2.08 0.84
N MET A 64 -4.94 1.99 2.02
CA MET A 64 -6.39 2.11 2.13
C MET A 64 -6.93 3.46 1.62
N ASP A 65 -6.20 4.55 1.85
CA ASP A 65 -6.61 5.88 1.41
C ASP A 65 -6.48 6.01 -0.12
N VAL A 66 -5.44 5.41 -0.70
CA VAL A 66 -5.24 5.34 -2.16
C VAL A 66 -6.35 4.52 -2.81
N ARG A 67 -6.68 3.35 -2.25
CA ARG A 67 -7.75 2.49 -2.77
C ARG A 67 -9.11 3.18 -2.69
N ARG A 68 -9.42 3.84 -1.56
CA ARG A 68 -10.65 4.63 -1.41
C ARG A 68 -10.72 5.75 -2.44
N TRP A 69 -9.62 6.48 -2.65
CA TRP A 69 -9.56 7.53 -3.67
C TRP A 69 -9.84 7.02 -5.09
N LEU A 70 -9.40 5.79 -5.43
CA LEU A 70 -9.72 5.16 -6.71
C LEU A 70 -11.18 4.70 -6.84
N SER A 71 -11.83 4.36 -5.74
CA SER A 71 -13.21 3.86 -5.72
C SER A 71 -14.28 4.97 -5.81
N GLY A 72 -13.89 6.24 -5.74
CA GLY A 72 -14.82 7.39 -5.73
C GLY A 72 -15.48 7.62 -4.38
#